data_AF-A0AA45MPT4-F1
#
_entry.id   AF-A0AA45MPT4-F1
#
_cell.length_a   1.000
_cell.length_b   1.000
_cell.length_c   1.000
_cell.angle_alpha   90.00
_cell.angle_beta   90.00
_cell.angle_gamma   90.00
#
_symmetry.space_group_name_H-M   'P 1'
#
loop_
_entity.id
_entity.type
_entity.pdbx_description
1 polymer ?
#
loop_
_entity_poly.entity_id
_entity_poly.type
_entity_poly.pdbx_seq_one_letter_code
_entity_poly.pdbx_strand_id
1 'polypeptide(L)'
;MLAASINLPQAAHAAPAGTVAEARFAGPASPEQLAAASRLLQALEMPRLIRVLLGRAPKVDQETYEVNQHISQHASDAEICATLAPIYAKYLSADEADRLAIHYRTSVGRRQVTAMLAREGVVNGERNPYFTESEAREVRAIEALPVYKVFAAAQPQIFEANRAALHAWRGRYYAGYQKQVMANLAEIRTANANYKPGDPGGKFILRRTGLATLDKYAGIIADYNIETINTSRAMSNDMDRYGVDHLLMKERLVTAEGIGRARDILAKCEERMERYLHDRDLQQAAFRERVAASLPDKRAMAAFEPNLVREYDQLVRLGENQRALVDVYKRVLDFASSRLGAIQIQDNRLMFNDEADLQVFNALVAQVTKLSEEESALRGDGGQRKEAEGAGK
;
A
#
# COMPACT_ATOMS: atom_id res chain seq x y z
N MET A 1 -3.08 -0.07 25.23
CA MET A 1 -2.38 -0.99 26.14
C MET A 1 -3.26 -2.20 26.39
N LEU A 2 -2.86 -3.39 25.94
CA LEU A 2 -3.44 -4.66 26.37
C LEU A 2 -2.82 -4.99 27.73
N ALA A 3 -3.38 -4.45 28.81
CA ALA A 3 -2.92 -4.66 30.19
C ALA A 3 -3.72 -5.75 30.92
N ALA A 4 -4.32 -6.69 30.18
CA ALA A 4 -4.77 -7.94 30.76
C ALA A 4 -3.54 -8.86 30.85
N SER A 5 -2.98 -8.98 32.05
CA SER A 5 -2.00 -10.02 32.35
C SER A 5 -2.66 -11.36 32.05
N ILE A 6 -2.20 -12.07 31.01
CA ILE A 6 -2.63 -13.45 30.78
C ILE A 6 -2.03 -14.26 31.92
N ASN A 7 -2.78 -14.36 33.02
CA ASN A 7 -2.42 -15.20 34.13
C ASN A 7 -2.93 -16.59 33.76
N LEU A 8 -2.05 -17.43 33.19
CA LEU A 8 -2.24 -18.88 33.26
C LEU A 8 -2.61 -19.24 34.70
N PRO A 9 -3.40 -20.31 34.92
CA PRO A 9 -3.81 -20.69 36.26
C PRO A 9 -2.57 -20.93 37.11
N GLN A 10 -2.21 -19.91 37.89
CA GLN A 10 -1.16 -20.00 38.89
C GLN A 10 -1.77 -20.86 39.99
N ALA A 11 -1.17 -22.02 40.25
CA ALA A 11 -1.27 -22.61 41.57
C ALA A 11 -0.90 -21.50 42.57
N ALA A 12 -1.55 -21.46 43.73
CA ALA A 12 -1.39 -20.45 44.77
C ALA A 12 0.03 -20.41 45.42
N HIS A 13 1.04 -20.93 44.74
CA HIS A 13 2.45 -20.90 45.10
C HIS A 13 3.18 -20.06 44.05
N ALA A 14 3.17 -18.74 44.26
CA ALA A 14 4.08 -17.85 43.57
C ALA A 14 5.50 -18.38 43.73
N ALA A 15 6.17 -18.69 42.62
CA ALA A 15 7.60 -18.93 42.64
C ALA A 15 8.28 -17.71 43.27
N PRO A 16 9.33 -17.89 44.10
CA PRO A 16 10.01 -16.77 44.73
C PRO A 16 10.43 -15.76 43.65
N ALA A 17 10.00 -14.50 43.81
CA ALA A 17 10.33 -13.41 42.92
C ALA A 17 11.86 -13.24 42.90
N GLY A 18 12.53 -13.68 41.82
CA GLY A 18 13.98 -13.48 41.73
C GLY A 18 14.70 -14.18 40.58
N THR A 19 14.23 -15.31 40.07
CA THR A 19 14.94 -16.01 38.98
C THR A 19 14.29 -15.72 37.63
N VAL A 20 14.93 -14.84 36.86
CA VAL A 20 14.66 -14.70 35.42
C VAL A 20 15.00 -16.05 34.78
N ALA A 21 14.02 -16.75 34.23
CA ALA A 21 14.28 -17.97 33.46
C ALA A 21 15.04 -17.57 32.18
N GLU A 22 16.29 -18.00 32.06
CA GLU A 22 17.06 -17.84 30.83
C GLU A 22 16.48 -18.73 29.72
N ALA A 23 16.53 -18.24 28.47
CA ALA A 23 16.15 -19.05 27.32
C ALA A 23 17.05 -20.29 27.26
N ARG A 24 16.44 -21.48 27.22
CA ARG A 24 17.17 -22.76 27.28
C ARG A 24 17.78 -23.16 25.94
N PHE A 25 17.23 -22.64 24.85
CA PHE A 25 17.66 -22.96 23.49
C PHE A 25 18.13 -21.67 22.81
N ALA A 26 19.43 -21.60 22.54
CA ALA A 26 20.03 -20.51 21.77
C ALA A 26 19.91 -20.82 20.26
N GLY A 27 19.39 -19.87 19.49
CA GLY A 27 19.24 -19.99 18.03
C GLY A 27 17.81 -20.20 17.55
N PRO A 28 17.60 -20.37 16.22
CA PRO A 28 16.29 -20.63 15.65
C PRO A 28 15.78 -22.01 16.07
N ALA A 29 14.53 -22.07 16.53
CA ALA A 29 13.88 -23.32 16.91
C ALA A 29 13.75 -24.27 15.72
N SER A 30 13.93 -25.57 15.96
CA SER A 30 13.74 -26.59 14.92
C SER A 30 12.27 -26.68 14.48
N PRO A 31 11.97 -27.19 13.27
CA PRO A 31 10.59 -27.40 12.82
C PRO A 31 9.78 -28.28 13.78
N GLU A 32 10.40 -29.27 14.40
CA GLU A 32 9.78 -30.16 15.37
C GLU A 32 9.42 -29.42 16.68
N GLN A 33 10.33 -28.59 17.20
CA GLN A 33 10.06 -27.74 18.37
C GLN A 33 8.91 -26.76 18.10
N LEU A 34 8.87 -26.14 16.92
CA LEU A 34 7.78 -25.25 16.52
C LEU A 34 6.44 -25.99 16.42
N ALA A 35 6.43 -27.20 15.86
CA ALA A 35 5.24 -28.02 15.76
C ALA A 35 4.70 -28.45 17.14
N ALA A 36 5.59 -28.86 18.05
CA ALA A 36 5.21 -29.22 19.43
C ALA A 36 4.71 -28.01 20.22
N ALA A 37 5.38 -26.86 20.11
CA ALA A 37 4.91 -25.60 20.71
C ALA A 37 3.53 -25.18 20.16
N SER A 38 3.29 -25.35 18.86
CA SER A 38 1.98 -25.11 18.25
C SER A 38 0.89 -26.03 18.83
N ARG A 39 1.17 -27.33 19.00
CA ARG A 39 0.25 -28.28 19.66
C ARG A 39 -0.05 -27.90 21.11
N LEU A 40 0.93 -27.42 21.85
CA LEU A 40 0.74 -26.88 23.20
C LEU A 40 -0.17 -25.66 23.20
N LEU A 41 0.08 -24.69 22.31
CA LEU A 41 -0.74 -23.48 22.16
C LEU A 41 -2.20 -23.81 21.83
N GLN A 42 -2.43 -24.80 20.97
CA GLN A 42 -3.77 -25.31 20.67
C GLN A 42 -4.42 -25.96 21.89
N ALA A 43 -3.69 -26.79 22.63
CA ALA A 43 -4.20 -27.43 23.85
C ALA A 43 -4.57 -26.40 24.94
N LEU A 44 -3.88 -25.26 24.98
CA LEU A 44 -4.16 -24.13 25.85
C LEU A 44 -5.29 -23.21 25.32
N GLU A 45 -5.89 -23.52 24.17
CA GLU A 45 -6.86 -22.65 23.48
C GLU A 45 -6.36 -21.21 23.26
N MET A 46 -5.04 -21.02 23.08
CA MET A 46 -4.44 -19.70 22.90
C MET A 46 -5.03 -18.93 21.70
N PRO A 47 -5.32 -19.54 20.53
CA PRO A 47 -5.98 -18.83 19.43
C PRO A 47 -7.28 -18.15 19.84
N ARG A 48 -8.10 -18.81 20.66
CA ARG A 48 -9.38 -18.28 21.14
C ARG A 48 -9.17 -17.09 22.09
N LEU A 49 -8.24 -17.23 23.02
CA LEU A 49 -7.86 -16.15 23.93
C LEU A 49 -7.38 -14.91 23.15
N ILE A 50 -6.45 -15.10 22.20
CA ILE A 50 -5.90 -14.01 21.39
C ILE A 50 -6.97 -13.30 20.58
N ARG A 51 -7.91 -14.02 19.94
CA ARG A 51 -9.02 -13.39 19.22
C ARG A 51 -9.85 -12.49 20.12
N VAL A 52 -10.23 -12.96 21.31
CA VAL A 52 -11.02 -12.15 22.24
C VAL A 52 -10.24 -10.94 22.74
N LEU A 53 -8.95 -11.09 23.06
CA LEU A 53 -8.11 -9.98 23.49
C LEU A 53 -7.96 -8.91 22.40
N LEU A 54 -7.76 -9.31 21.15
CA LEU A 54 -7.68 -8.40 20.00
C LEU A 54 -9.04 -7.75 19.72
N GLY A 55 -10.13 -8.52 19.73
CA GLY A 55 -11.49 -8.02 19.51
C GLY A 55 -12.01 -7.10 20.62
N ARG A 56 -11.42 -7.15 21.82
CA ARG A 56 -11.72 -6.23 22.94
C ARG A 56 -10.64 -5.16 23.16
N ALA A 57 -9.62 -5.10 22.30
CA ALA A 57 -8.55 -4.15 22.47
C ALA A 57 -9.11 -2.71 22.45
N PRO A 58 -8.68 -1.83 23.37
CA PRO A 58 -9.16 -0.47 23.40
C PRO A 58 -8.81 0.24 22.09
N LYS A 59 -9.72 1.10 21.64
CA LYS A 59 -9.52 1.96 20.47
C LYS A 59 -8.48 3.04 20.79
N VAL A 60 -7.21 2.73 20.54
CA VAL A 60 -6.09 3.70 20.68
C VAL A 60 -6.08 4.64 19.49
N ASP A 61 -6.19 4.08 18.30
CA ASP A 61 -6.38 4.77 17.02
C ASP A 61 -7.27 3.89 16.12
N GLN A 62 -7.85 4.50 15.08
CA GLN A 62 -8.82 3.82 14.22
C GLN A 62 -8.19 2.66 13.43
N GLU A 63 -6.98 2.85 12.90
CA GLU A 63 -6.29 1.84 12.08
C GLU A 63 -5.93 0.62 12.90
N THR A 64 -5.26 0.81 14.04
CA THR A 64 -4.92 -0.28 14.96
C THR A 64 -6.16 -1.02 15.44
N TYR A 65 -7.24 -0.29 15.72
CA TYR A 65 -8.50 -0.91 16.14
C TYR A 65 -9.07 -1.80 15.03
N GLU A 66 -9.18 -1.30 13.80
CA GLU A 66 -9.66 -2.07 12.66
C GLU A 66 -8.80 -3.31 12.39
N VAL A 67 -7.46 -3.17 12.42
CA VAL A 67 -6.55 -4.31 12.23
C VAL A 67 -6.74 -5.36 13.33
N ASN A 68 -6.89 -4.95 14.60
CA ASN A 68 -7.16 -5.90 15.67
C ASN A 68 -8.50 -6.62 15.50
N GLN A 69 -9.57 -5.90 15.12
CA GLN A 69 -10.88 -6.50 14.84
C GLN A 69 -10.78 -7.49 13.68
N HIS A 70 -10.12 -7.10 12.60
CA HIS A 70 -9.95 -7.93 11.42
C HIS A 70 -9.17 -9.23 11.74
N ILE A 71 -8.03 -9.12 12.43
CA ILE A 71 -7.28 -10.29 12.89
C ILE A 71 -8.14 -11.17 13.79
N SER A 72 -8.91 -10.58 14.72
CA SER A 72 -9.76 -11.34 15.63
C SER A 72 -10.85 -12.16 14.92
N GLN A 73 -11.30 -11.71 13.74
CA GLN A 73 -12.38 -12.34 12.98
C GLN A 73 -11.85 -13.29 11.91
N HIS A 74 -10.67 -13.00 11.33
CA HIS A 74 -10.22 -13.64 10.10
C HIS A 74 -8.90 -14.41 10.22
N ALA A 75 -8.07 -14.16 11.24
CA ALA A 75 -6.83 -14.91 11.40
C ALA A 75 -7.13 -16.37 11.76
N SER A 76 -6.45 -17.30 11.08
CA SER A 76 -6.58 -18.74 11.34
C SER A 76 -5.89 -19.14 12.65
N ASP A 77 -6.31 -20.26 13.24
CA ASP A 77 -5.62 -20.82 14.42
C ASP A 77 -4.15 -21.12 14.12
N ALA A 78 -3.87 -21.61 12.91
CA ALA A 78 -2.53 -21.93 12.46
C ALA A 78 -1.63 -20.69 12.41
N GLU A 79 -2.15 -19.55 11.92
CA GLU A 79 -1.40 -18.29 11.86
C GLU A 79 -1.10 -17.72 13.26
N ILE A 80 -2.09 -17.76 14.17
CA ILE A 80 -1.89 -17.34 15.56
C ILE A 80 -0.83 -18.23 16.22
N CYS A 81 -0.94 -19.56 16.05
CA CYS A 81 0.05 -20.48 16.61
C CYS A 81 1.43 -20.28 15.99
N ALA A 82 1.55 -20.09 14.69
CA ALA A 82 2.82 -19.82 14.01
C ALA A 82 3.48 -18.53 14.51
N THR A 83 2.68 -17.53 14.88
CA THR A 83 3.19 -16.26 15.45
C THR A 83 3.76 -16.46 16.86
N LEU A 84 3.14 -17.29 17.69
CA LEU A 84 3.50 -17.45 19.10
C LEU A 84 4.44 -18.63 19.36
N ALA A 85 4.41 -19.70 18.57
CA ALA A 85 5.20 -20.91 18.76
C ALA A 85 6.72 -20.65 18.90
N PRO A 86 7.34 -19.73 18.14
CA PRO A 86 8.76 -19.40 18.31
C PRO A 86 9.12 -18.86 19.70
N ILE A 87 8.17 -18.29 20.44
CA ILE A 87 8.40 -17.78 21.79
C ILE A 87 8.44 -18.94 22.79
N TYR A 88 7.49 -19.87 22.67
CA TYR A 88 7.40 -21.03 23.56
C TYR A 88 8.57 -22.00 23.31
N ALA A 89 8.99 -22.16 22.05
CA ALA A 89 10.12 -23.00 21.67
C ALA A 89 11.48 -22.52 22.24
N LYS A 90 11.59 -21.28 22.73
CA LYS A 90 12.80 -20.81 23.44
C LYS A 90 12.97 -21.42 24.83
N TYR A 91 11.88 -21.89 25.43
CA TYR A 91 11.85 -22.35 26.81
C TYR A 91 11.55 -23.85 26.94
N LEU A 92 11.03 -24.47 25.88
CA LEU A 92 10.57 -25.86 25.88
C LEU A 92 11.21 -26.65 24.73
N SER A 93 11.68 -27.87 25.02
CA SER A 93 11.98 -28.86 23.98
C SER A 93 10.68 -29.37 23.32
N ALA A 94 10.81 -30.11 22.22
CA ALA A 94 9.66 -30.73 21.57
C ALA A 94 8.90 -31.69 22.52
N ASP A 95 9.61 -32.62 23.15
CA ASP A 95 9.04 -33.57 24.12
C ASP A 95 8.38 -32.88 25.32
N GLU A 96 9.00 -31.80 25.80
CA GLU A 96 8.50 -31.00 26.90
C GLU A 96 7.17 -30.31 26.56
N ALA A 97 7.11 -29.68 25.38
CA ALA A 97 5.89 -29.04 24.89
C ALA A 97 4.78 -30.07 24.63
N ASP A 98 5.11 -31.24 24.06
CA ASP A 98 4.13 -32.30 23.81
C ASP A 98 3.60 -32.93 25.09
N ARG A 99 4.46 -33.16 26.09
CA ARG A 99 4.01 -33.66 27.40
C ARG A 99 3.02 -32.70 28.05
N LEU A 100 3.27 -31.39 28.00
CA LEU A 100 2.32 -30.39 28.49
C LEU A 100 1.04 -30.36 27.64
N ALA A 101 1.15 -30.47 26.32
CA ALA A 101 -0.01 -30.49 25.42
C ALA A 101 -0.92 -31.70 25.67
N ILE A 102 -0.35 -32.87 25.94
CA ILE A 102 -1.08 -34.09 26.31
C ILE A 102 -1.87 -33.87 27.61
N HIS A 103 -1.23 -33.27 28.64
CA HIS A 103 -1.93 -32.93 29.89
C HIS A 103 -3.12 -32.01 29.65
N TYR A 104 -2.93 -30.89 28.95
CA TYR A 104 -4.02 -29.93 28.73
C TYR A 104 -5.15 -30.47 27.84
N ARG A 105 -4.97 -31.64 27.20
CA ARG A 105 -6.02 -32.37 26.49
C ARG A 105 -6.80 -33.36 27.36
N THR A 106 -6.34 -33.68 28.58
CA THR A 106 -7.10 -34.54 29.52
C THR A 106 -8.39 -33.83 29.97
N SER A 107 -9.29 -34.56 30.63
CA SER A 107 -10.51 -33.95 31.20
C SER A 107 -10.16 -32.86 32.22
N VAL A 108 -9.21 -33.15 33.11
CA VAL A 108 -8.73 -32.23 34.14
C VAL A 108 -8.04 -31.01 33.52
N GLY A 109 -7.10 -31.24 32.60
CA GLY A 109 -6.38 -30.16 31.91
C GLY A 109 -7.31 -29.24 31.12
N ARG A 110 -8.31 -29.78 30.40
CA ARG A 110 -9.31 -28.97 29.69
C ARG A 110 -10.17 -28.13 30.63
N ARG A 111 -10.54 -28.65 31.80
CA ARG A 111 -11.25 -27.87 32.84
C ARG A 111 -10.38 -26.73 33.36
N GLN A 112 -9.08 -26.95 33.55
CA GLN A 112 -8.14 -25.88 33.92
C GLN A 112 -8.05 -24.79 32.84
N VAL A 113 -7.93 -25.17 31.56
CA VAL A 113 -7.91 -24.23 30.42
C VAL A 113 -9.23 -23.46 30.33
N THR A 114 -10.37 -24.15 30.45
CA THR A 114 -11.69 -23.51 30.44
C THR A 114 -11.85 -22.49 31.56
N ALA A 115 -11.39 -22.83 32.77
CA ALA A 115 -11.41 -21.92 33.91
C ALA A 115 -10.52 -20.69 33.70
N MET A 116 -9.32 -20.87 33.13
CA MET A 116 -8.46 -19.77 32.71
C MET A 116 -9.17 -18.85 31.72
N LEU A 117 -9.74 -19.40 30.66
CA LEU A 117 -10.51 -18.64 29.68
C LEU A 117 -11.72 -17.92 30.31
N ALA A 118 -12.38 -18.53 31.29
CA ALA A 118 -13.52 -17.93 31.99
C ALA A 118 -13.11 -16.75 32.90
N ARG A 119 -11.91 -16.81 33.50
CA ARG A 119 -11.33 -15.70 34.28
C ARG A 119 -11.02 -14.50 33.38
N GLU A 120 -10.49 -14.76 32.19
CA GLU A 120 -10.25 -13.75 31.15
C GLU A 120 -11.53 -13.31 30.42
N GLY A 121 -12.70 -13.88 30.80
CA GLY A 121 -13.99 -13.56 30.20
C GLY A 121 -14.10 -13.95 28.72
N VAL A 122 -13.28 -14.89 28.25
CA VAL A 122 -13.32 -15.46 26.89
C VAL A 122 -14.51 -16.42 26.74
N VAL A 123 -14.83 -17.16 27.81
CA VAL A 123 -15.96 -18.09 27.87
C VAL A 123 -16.81 -17.84 29.09
N ASN A 124 -18.10 -18.16 28.99
CA ASN A 124 -18.95 -18.30 30.17
C ASN A 124 -18.66 -19.65 30.82
N GLY A 125 -18.45 -19.69 32.13
CA GLY A 125 -18.13 -20.94 32.82
C GLY A 125 -17.60 -20.74 34.23
N GLU A 126 -17.32 -21.87 34.88
CA GLU A 126 -16.77 -21.91 36.22
C GLU A 126 -15.33 -21.38 36.22
N ARG A 127 -15.09 -20.25 36.90
CA ARG A 127 -13.75 -19.65 37.02
C ARG A 127 -12.84 -20.41 37.99
N ASN A 128 -13.42 -21.17 38.91
CA ASN A 128 -12.72 -21.91 39.97
C ASN A 128 -13.29 -23.32 40.09
N PRO A 129 -12.95 -24.22 39.15
CA PRO A 129 -13.48 -25.57 39.12
C PRO A 129 -13.18 -26.35 40.38
N TYR A 130 -14.19 -27.02 40.93
CA TYR A 130 -13.99 -27.99 41.99
C TYR A 130 -13.30 -29.25 41.45
N PHE A 131 -12.13 -29.59 41.96
CA PHE A 131 -11.45 -30.84 41.64
C PHE A 131 -11.60 -31.84 42.78
N THR A 132 -11.99 -33.08 42.43
CA THR A 132 -11.93 -34.23 43.34
C THR A 132 -10.49 -34.48 43.81
N GLU A 133 -10.31 -35.25 44.87
CA GLU A 133 -8.97 -35.54 45.40
C GLU A 133 -8.05 -36.25 44.39
N SER A 134 -8.60 -37.13 43.55
CA SER A 134 -7.84 -37.79 42.47
C SER A 134 -7.43 -36.81 41.38
N GLU A 135 -8.32 -35.91 40.97
CA GLU A 135 -8.01 -34.87 39.97
C GLU A 135 -7.00 -33.86 40.52
N ALA A 136 -7.13 -33.46 41.79
CA ALA A 136 -6.17 -32.58 42.44
C ALA A 136 -4.77 -33.22 42.53
N ARG A 137 -4.69 -34.54 42.72
CA ARG A 137 -3.42 -35.29 42.65
C ARG A 137 -2.83 -35.27 41.24
N GLU A 138 -3.64 -35.42 40.19
CA GLU A 138 -3.21 -35.29 38.79
C GLU A 138 -2.62 -33.90 38.50
N VAL A 139 -3.32 -32.84 38.92
CA VAL A 139 -2.83 -31.46 38.78
C VAL A 139 -1.47 -31.28 39.47
N ARG A 140 -1.36 -31.68 40.75
CA ARG A 140 -0.10 -31.57 41.50
C ARG A 140 1.03 -32.39 40.88
N ALA A 141 0.73 -33.56 40.32
CA ALA A 141 1.73 -34.39 39.66
C ALA A 141 2.34 -33.68 38.45
N ILE A 142 1.52 -32.96 37.67
CA ILE A 142 2.00 -32.15 36.53
C ILE A 142 2.75 -30.92 37.00
N GLU A 143 2.25 -30.21 38.01
CA GLU A 143 2.93 -29.04 38.60
C GLU A 143 4.30 -29.39 39.21
N ALA A 144 4.45 -30.63 39.67
CA ALA A 144 5.73 -31.14 40.19
C ALA A 144 6.77 -31.41 39.10
N LEU A 145 6.36 -31.52 37.82
CA LEU A 145 7.28 -31.80 36.72
C LEU A 145 8.31 -30.65 36.55
N PRO A 146 9.60 -30.96 36.32
CA PRO A 146 10.61 -29.93 36.05
C PRO A 146 10.23 -28.99 34.92
N VAL A 147 9.64 -29.52 33.84
CA VAL A 147 9.18 -28.73 32.69
C VAL A 147 8.10 -27.71 33.07
N TYR A 148 7.16 -28.08 33.95
CA TYR A 148 6.12 -27.14 34.38
C TYR A 148 6.72 -25.99 35.17
N LYS A 149 7.68 -26.27 36.06
CA LYS A 149 8.39 -25.24 36.84
C LYS A 149 9.16 -24.27 35.95
N VAL A 150 9.87 -24.78 34.93
CA VAL A 150 10.54 -23.95 33.92
C VAL A 150 9.54 -23.09 33.17
N PHE A 151 8.46 -23.69 32.67
CA PHE A 151 7.40 -22.99 31.94
C PHE A 151 6.73 -21.90 32.79
N ALA A 152 6.46 -22.19 34.07
CA ALA A 152 5.89 -21.24 35.02
C ALA A 152 6.85 -20.08 35.32
N ALA A 153 8.13 -20.37 35.51
CA ALA A 153 9.16 -19.35 35.75
C ALA A 153 9.40 -18.44 34.53
N ALA A 154 9.20 -18.97 33.31
CA ALA A 154 9.36 -18.23 32.06
C ALA A 154 8.11 -17.41 31.65
N GLN A 155 7.00 -17.47 32.40
CA GLN A 155 5.75 -16.80 32.01
C GLN A 155 5.88 -15.29 31.80
N PRO A 156 6.55 -14.52 32.68
CA PRO A 156 6.70 -13.08 32.48
C PRO A 156 7.39 -12.75 31.13
N GLN A 157 8.45 -13.50 30.80
CA GLN A 157 9.23 -13.32 29.57
C GLN A 157 8.43 -13.76 28.34
N ILE A 158 7.68 -14.87 28.44
CA ILE A 158 6.76 -15.32 27.38
C ILE A 158 5.69 -14.26 27.13
N PHE A 159 5.10 -13.68 28.18
CA PHE A 159 4.08 -12.64 28.06
C PHE A 159 4.61 -11.39 27.36
N GLU A 160 5.78 -10.89 27.76
CA GLU A 160 6.39 -9.73 27.12
C GLU A 160 6.73 -10.01 25.65
N ALA A 161 7.33 -11.18 25.37
CA ALA A 161 7.65 -11.58 24.01
C ALA A 161 6.39 -11.76 23.15
N ASN A 162 5.29 -12.30 23.71
CA ASN A 162 4.00 -12.42 23.02
C ASN A 162 3.48 -11.04 22.62
N ARG A 163 3.53 -10.06 23.53
CA ARG A 163 3.11 -8.68 23.22
C ARG A 163 3.91 -8.08 22.07
N ALA A 164 5.24 -8.25 22.07
CA ALA A 164 6.10 -7.77 21.00
C ALA A 164 5.82 -8.49 19.66
N ALA A 165 5.65 -9.81 19.68
CA ALA A 165 5.34 -10.59 18.49
C ALA A 165 3.98 -10.25 17.89
N LEU A 166 2.94 -10.07 18.72
CA LEU A 166 1.63 -9.61 18.26
C LEU A 166 1.72 -8.21 17.65
N HIS A 167 2.47 -7.30 18.26
CA HIS A 167 2.71 -5.98 17.67
C HIS A 167 3.36 -6.08 16.28
N ALA A 168 4.45 -6.86 16.16
CA ALA A 168 5.14 -7.06 14.89
C ALA A 168 4.27 -7.77 13.84
N TRP A 169 3.47 -8.76 14.26
CA TRP A 169 2.54 -9.47 13.38
C TRP A 169 1.48 -8.53 12.82
N ARG A 170 0.86 -7.67 13.64
CA ARG A 170 -0.10 -6.67 13.15
C ARG A 170 0.48 -5.77 12.08
N GLY A 171 1.71 -5.29 12.27
CA GLY A 171 2.40 -4.48 11.27
C GLY A 171 2.57 -5.22 9.94
N ARG A 172 3.04 -6.48 9.97
CA ARG A 172 3.17 -7.32 8.76
C ARG A 172 1.81 -7.64 8.12
N TYR A 173 0.81 -7.93 8.95
CA TYR A 173 -0.55 -8.24 8.52
C TYR A 173 -1.15 -7.06 7.75
N TYR A 174 -1.08 -5.86 8.32
CA TYR A 174 -1.55 -4.64 7.67
C TYR A 174 -0.76 -4.31 6.39
N ALA A 175 0.58 -4.41 6.42
CA ALA A 175 1.42 -4.19 5.24
C ALA A 175 1.10 -5.16 4.09
N GLY A 176 0.72 -6.41 4.41
CA GLY A 176 0.23 -7.38 3.42
C GLY A 176 -1.02 -6.89 2.68
N TYR A 177 -2.00 -6.37 3.41
CA TYR A 177 -3.21 -5.79 2.81
C TYR A 177 -2.94 -4.50 2.04
N GLN A 178 -2.04 -3.63 2.54
CA GLN A 178 -1.60 -2.46 1.79
C GLN A 178 -0.98 -2.86 0.44
N LYS A 179 -0.14 -3.90 0.41
CA LYS A 179 0.45 -4.42 -0.83
C LYS A 179 -0.62 -4.93 -1.80
N GLN A 180 -1.63 -5.66 -1.30
CA GLN A 180 -2.75 -6.13 -2.13
C GLN A 180 -3.55 -4.96 -2.72
N VAL A 181 -3.84 -3.94 -1.92
CA VAL A 181 -4.51 -2.72 -2.38
C VAL A 181 -3.72 -2.02 -3.47
N MET A 182 -2.42 -1.83 -3.27
CA MET A 182 -1.57 -1.18 -4.27
C MET A 182 -1.48 -1.99 -5.57
N ALA A 183 -1.47 -3.32 -5.50
CA ALA A 183 -1.55 -4.18 -6.68
C ALA A 183 -2.89 -3.99 -7.42
N ASN A 184 -4.02 -3.99 -6.70
CA ASN A 184 -5.33 -3.74 -7.30
C ASN A 184 -5.41 -2.33 -7.95
N LEU A 185 -4.83 -1.31 -7.31
CA LEU A 185 -4.76 0.04 -7.87
C LEU A 185 -3.88 0.12 -9.12
N ALA A 186 -2.78 -0.64 -9.17
CA ALA A 186 -1.94 -0.75 -10.35
C ALA A 186 -2.70 -1.43 -11.51
N GLU A 187 -3.47 -2.49 -11.24
CA GLU A 187 -4.35 -3.12 -12.23
C GLU A 187 -5.38 -2.13 -12.79
N ILE A 188 -6.03 -1.34 -11.92
CA ILE A 188 -6.98 -0.30 -12.33
C ILE A 188 -6.29 0.74 -13.22
N ARG A 189 -5.07 1.17 -12.87
CA ARG A 189 -4.31 2.14 -13.66
C ARG A 189 -3.96 1.57 -15.04
N THR A 190 -3.43 0.36 -15.11
CA THR A 190 -3.05 -0.30 -16.37
C THR A 190 -4.26 -0.51 -17.26
N ALA A 191 -5.36 -1.00 -16.70
CA ALA A 191 -6.59 -1.22 -17.46
C ALA A 191 -7.19 0.11 -17.97
N ASN A 192 -7.16 1.17 -17.17
CA ASN A 192 -7.59 2.50 -17.62
C ASN A 192 -6.68 3.09 -18.70
N ALA A 193 -5.37 2.89 -18.61
CA ALA A 193 -4.42 3.35 -19.62
C ALA A 193 -4.64 2.66 -20.99
N ASN A 194 -5.06 1.39 -20.98
CA ASN A 194 -5.30 0.60 -22.18
C ASN A 194 -6.71 0.73 -22.77
N TYR A 195 -7.61 1.46 -22.09
CA TYR A 195 -9.01 1.58 -22.49
C TYR A 195 -9.17 2.48 -23.74
N LYS A 196 -9.87 1.98 -24.77
CA LYS A 196 -10.05 2.65 -26.06
C LYS A 196 -11.40 3.38 -26.16
N PRO A 197 -11.49 4.45 -26.98
CA PRO A 197 -12.77 5.07 -27.29
C PRO A 197 -13.76 4.04 -27.87
N GLY A 198 -14.93 3.90 -27.24
CA GLY A 198 -15.97 2.95 -27.66
C GLY A 198 -16.00 1.63 -26.89
N ASP A 199 -15.00 1.34 -26.04
CA ASP A 199 -15.07 0.20 -25.13
C ASP A 199 -16.25 0.42 -24.15
N PRO A 200 -16.98 -0.62 -23.73
CA PRO A 200 -17.94 -0.47 -22.64
C PRO A 200 -17.15 -0.08 -21.38
N GLY A 201 -17.37 1.15 -20.89
CA GLY A 201 -16.69 1.72 -19.72
C GLY A 201 -16.41 0.66 -18.67
N GLY A 202 -15.14 0.30 -18.50
CA GLY A 202 -14.75 -0.72 -17.55
C GLY A 202 -15.23 -0.27 -16.17
N LYS A 203 -16.25 -0.94 -15.62
CA LYS A 203 -16.65 -0.71 -14.24
C LYS A 203 -15.57 -1.31 -13.36
N PHE A 204 -14.65 -0.48 -12.91
CA PHE A 204 -13.59 -0.92 -12.01
C PHE A 204 -14.18 -1.16 -10.63
N ILE A 205 -14.10 -2.40 -10.18
CA ILE A 205 -14.49 -2.78 -8.82
C ILE A 205 -13.22 -2.90 -8.01
N LEU A 206 -12.97 -1.90 -7.16
CA LEU A 206 -11.93 -2.00 -6.15
C LEU A 206 -12.25 -3.18 -5.21
N ARG A 207 -11.37 -4.17 -5.17
CA ARG A 207 -11.51 -5.30 -4.25
C ARG A 207 -11.28 -4.80 -2.82
N ARG A 208 -12.28 -4.97 -1.97
CA ARG A 208 -12.23 -4.57 -0.56
C ARG A 208 -11.41 -5.55 0.26
N THR A 209 -10.60 -5.01 1.16
CA THR A 209 -9.79 -5.75 2.13
C THR A 209 -10.58 -6.12 3.37
N GLY A 210 -11.67 -5.39 3.67
CA GLY A 210 -12.38 -5.51 4.95
C GLY A 210 -11.85 -4.55 6.03
N LEU A 211 -10.76 -3.82 5.75
CA LEU A 211 -10.26 -2.74 6.59
C LEU A 211 -10.83 -1.42 6.08
N ALA A 212 -11.85 -0.90 6.77
CA ALA A 212 -12.66 0.23 6.28
C ALA A 212 -11.83 1.49 5.97
N THR A 213 -10.84 1.81 6.81
CA THR A 213 -9.95 2.96 6.60
C THR A 213 -9.09 2.76 5.34
N LEU A 214 -8.52 1.57 5.17
CA LEU A 214 -7.70 1.24 4.01
C LEU A 214 -8.53 1.18 2.71
N ASP A 215 -9.74 0.61 2.77
CA ASP A 215 -10.66 0.52 1.63
C ASP A 215 -11.16 1.91 1.19
N LYS A 216 -11.48 2.79 2.15
CA LYS A 216 -11.83 4.18 1.88
C LYS A 216 -10.67 4.91 1.22
N TYR A 217 -9.46 4.73 1.75
CA TYR A 217 -8.25 5.35 1.22
C TYR A 217 -7.96 4.90 -0.22
N ALA A 218 -8.05 3.60 -0.47
CA ALA A 218 -7.90 3.00 -1.78
C ALA A 218 -8.93 3.53 -2.79
N GLY A 219 -10.18 3.74 -2.36
CA GLY A 219 -11.21 4.37 -3.18
C GLY A 219 -10.82 5.77 -3.65
N ILE A 220 -10.33 6.61 -2.74
CA ILE A 220 -9.91 7.99 -3.06
C ILE A 220 -8.76 7.98 -4.10
N ILE A 221 -7.79 7.07 -3.97
CA ILE A 221 -6.71 6.93 -4.97
C ILE A 221 -7.26 6.44 -6.31
N ALA A 222 -8.17 5.46 -6.31
CA ALA A 222 -8.77 4.96 -7.52
C ALA A 222 -9.52 6.07 -8.28
N ASP A 223 -10.36 6.83 -7.58
CA ASP A 223 -11.11 7.95 -8.14
C ASP A 223 -10.17 9.00 -8.74
N TYR A 224 -9.13 9.42 -8.02
CA TYR A 224 -8.14 10.38 -8.52
C TYR A 224 -7.40 9.86 -9.77
N ASN A 225 -6.99 8.59 -9.80
CA ASN A 225 -6.36 8.01 -11.00
C ASN A 225 -7.31 8.00 -12.19
N ILE A 226 -8.60 7.66 -11.98
CA ILE A 226 -9.61 7.63 -13.04
C ILE A 226 -9.87 9.04 -13.58
N GLU A 227 -10.07 10.02 -12.69
CA GLU A 227 -10.25 11.44 -13.04
C GLU A 227 -9.04 11.94 -13.86
N THR A 228 -7.82 11.65 -13.39
CA THR A 228 -6.56 12.01 -14.08
C THR A 228 -6.51 11.44 -15.50
N ILE A 229 -6.72 10.13 -15.65
CA ILE A 229 -6.63 9.44 -16.94
C ILE A 229 -7.70 9.96 -17.91
N ASN A 230 -8.91 10.19 -17.42
CA ASN A 230 -9.99 10.73 -18.25
C ASN A 230 -9.67 12.15 -18.75
N THR A 231 -9.10 13.01 -17.89
CA THR A 231 -8.67 14.36 -18.29
C THR A 231 -7.53 14.31 -19.31
N SER A 232 -6.53 13.44 -19.13
CA SER A 232 -5.46 13.24 -20.11
C SER A 232 -5.99 12.68 -21.44
N ARG A 233 -6.96 11.76 -21.41
CA ARG A 233 -7.59 11.23 -22.63
C ARG A 233 -8.40 12.31 -23.36
N ALA A 234 -9.16 13.11 -22.63
CA ALA A 234 -9.90 14.23 -23.22
C ALA A 234 -8.94 15.22 -23.90
N MET A 235 -7.81 15.54 -23.26
CA MET A 235 -6.75 16.36 -23.86
C MET A 235 -6.22 15.74 -25.15
N SER A 236 -5.84 14.45 -25.14
CA SER A 236 -5.34 13.75 -26.32
C SER A 236 -6.35 13.77 -27.47
N ASN A 237 -7.61 13.41 -27.19
CA ASN A 237 -8.68 13.40 -28.20
C ASN A 237 -8.92 14.79 -28.80
N ASP A 238 -8.85 15.84 -27.99
CA ASP A 238 -8.99 17.21 -28.47
C ASP A 238 -7.80 17.62 -29.35
N MET A 239 -6.55 17.27 -28.97
CA MET A 239 -5.36 17.52 -29.81
C MET A 239 -5.45 16.83 -31.16
N ASP A 240 -5.85 15.55 -31.17
CA ASP A 240 -6.05 14.76 -32.40
C ASP A 240 -7.13 15.41 -33.28
N ARG A 241 -8.25 15.81 -32.68
CA ARG A 241 -9.36 16.47 -33.38
C ARG A 241 -8.96 17.84 -33.94
N TYR A 242 -8.10 18.58 -33.26
CA TYR A 242 -7.59 19.86 -33.75
C TYR A 242 -6.59 19.68 -34.90
N GLY A 243 -6.02 18.47 -35.06
CA GLY A 243 -5.04 18.17 -36.11
C GLY A 243 -3.67 18.78 -35.81
N VAL A 244 -3.21 18.64 -34.56
CA VAL A 244 -1.88 19.08 -34.10
C VAL A 244 -0.76 18.54 -34.99
N ASP A 245 -0.85 17.26 -35.39
CA ASP A 245 0.15 16.59 -36.24
C ASP A 245 0.33 17.26 -37.62
N HIS A 246 -0.62 18.11 -37.99
CA HIS A 246 -0.62 18.82 -39.26
C HIS A 246 -0.14 20.27 -39.15
N LEU A 247 0.20 20.78 -37.95
CA LEU A 247 0.58 22.19 -37.71
C LEU A 247 1.69 22.67 -38.64
N LEU A 248 2.75 21.86 -38.79
CA LEU A 248 3.94 22.19 -39.57
C LEU A 248 4.01 21.45 -40.92
N MET A 249 2.87 20.99 -41.43
CA MET A 249 2.82 20.41 -42.79
C MET A 249 3.27 21.44 -43.82
N LYS A 250 4.03 20.98 -44.82
CA LYS A 250 4.67 21.85 -45.83
C LYS A 250 3.65 22.71 -46.55
N GLU A 251 2.50 22.12 -46.87
CA GLU A 251 1.36 22.74 -47.54
C GLU A 251 0.78 23.90 -46.72
N ARG A 252 0.87 23.81 -45.38
CA ARG A 252 0.43 24.87 -44.48
C ARG A 252 1.44 26.01 -44.35
N LEU A 253 2.72 25.75 -44.59
CA LEU A 253 3.78 26.75 -44.42
C LEU A 253 3.98 27.65 -45.65
N VAL A 254 3.52 27.25 -46.83
CA VAL A 254 3.76 28.01 -48.08
C VAL A 254 2.58 28.86 -48.54
N THR A 255 1.42 28.77 -47.89
CA THR A 255 0.21 29.52 -48.26
C THR A 255 -0.33 30.34 -47.09
N ALA A 256 -0.85 31.54 -47.36
CA ALA A 256 -1.44 32.39 -46.32
C ALA A 256 -2.62 31.71 -45.62
N GLU A 257 -3.46 31.01 -46.38
CA GLU A 257 -4.59 30.24 -45.84
C GLU A 257 -4.13 29.07 -44.96
N GLY A 258 -3.08 28.36 -45.39
CA GLY A 258 -2.48 27.28 -44.61
C GLY A 258 -1.90 27.76 -43.28
N ILE A 259 -1.17 28.88 -43.31
CA ILE A 259 -0.60 29.52 -42.12
C ILE A 259 -1.72 29.98 -41.18
N GLY A 260 -2.78 30.61 -41.73
CA GLY A 260 -3.95 31.01 -40.97
C GLY A 260 -4.61 29.83 -40.24
N ARG A 261 -4.86 28.73 -40.96
CA ARG A 261 -5.41 27.50 -40.37
C ARG A 261 -4.49 26.91 -39.28
N ALA A 262 -3.18 26.93 -39.49
CA ALA A 262 -2.22 26.47 -38.48
C ALA A 262 -2.25 27.34 -37.22
N ARG A 263 -2.33 28.67 -37.36
CA ARG A 263 -2.48 29.59 -36.22
C ARG A 263 -3.78 29.35 -35.45
N ASP A 264 -4.90 29.12 -36.13
CA ASP A 264 -6.18 28.83 -35.49
C ASP A 264 -6.16 27.51 -34.70
N ILE A 265 -5.48 26.49 -35.23
CA ILE A 265 -5.27 25.21 -34.53
C ILE A 265 -4.40 25.44 -33.30
N LEU A 266 -3.29 26.16 -33.44
CA LEU A 266 -2.36 26.43 -32.35
C LEU A 266 -3.03 27.18 -31.19
N ALA A 267 -3.90 28.15 -31.49
CA ALA A 267 -4.67 28.87 -30.49
C ALA A 267 -5.62 27.94 -29.70
N LYS A 268 -6.30 27.00 -30.38
CA LYS A 268 -7.14 25.99 -29.72
C LYS A 268 -6.33 25.05 -28.84
N CYS A 269 -5.13 24.68 -29.29
CA CYS A 269 -4.21 23.84 -28.51
C CYS A 269 -3.77 24.53 -27.22
N GLU A 270 -3.36 25.79 -27.32
CA GLU A 270 -2.97 26.62 -26.18
C GLU A 270 -4.12 26.74 -25.16
N GLU A 271 -5.33 27.10 -25.60
CA GLU A 271 -6.50 27.20 -24.72
C GLU A 271 -6.84 25.86 -24.04
N ARG A 272 -6.79 24.76 -24.79
CA ARG A 272 -7.12 23.43 -24.25
C ARG A 272 -6.07 22.93 -23.26
N MET A 273 -4.80 23.26 -23.48
CA MET A 273 -3.69 22.96 -22.59
C MET A 273 -3.81 23.72 -21.27
N GLU A 274 -4.10 25.02 -21.29
CA GLU A 274 -4.31 25.78 -20.04
C GLU A 274 -5.50 25.23 -19.24
N ARG A 275 -6.60 24.85 -19.93
CA ARG A 275 -7.71 24.13 -19.29
C ARG A 275 -7.27 22.79 -18.69
N TYR A 276 -6.47 22.02 -19.40
CA TYR A 276 -5.92 20.76 -18.88
C TYR A 276 -5.09 20.97 -17.61
N LEU A 277 -4.17 21.94 -17.60
CA LEU A 277 -3.35 22.24 -16.43
C LEU A 277 -4.20 22.70 -15.24
N HIS A 278 -5.21 23.54 -15.49
CA HIS A 278 -6.16 23.98 -14.48
C HIS A 278 -6.98 22.82 -13.89
N ASP A 279 -7.53 21.94 -14.74
CA ASP A 279 -8.28 20.76 -14.30
C ASP A 279 -7.40 19.84 -13.43
N ARG A 280 -6.12 19.67 -13.80
CA ARG A 280 -5.15 18.86 -13.05
C ARG A 280 -4.85 19.44 -11.67
N ASP A 281 -4.70 20.76 -11.57
CA ASP A 281 -4.48 21.45 -10.29
C ASP A 281 -5.69 21.30 -9.35
N LEU A 282 -6.91 21.51 -9.89
CA LEU A 282 -8.15 21.29 -9.13
C LEU A 282 -8.31 19.84 -8.65
N GLN A 283 -8.04 18.86 -9.51
CA GLN A 283 -8.06 17.45 -9.15
C GLN A 283 -7.09 17.12 -8.02
N GLN A 284 -5.88 17.67 -8.07
CA GLN A 284 -4.86 17.46 -7.04
C GLN A 284 -5.25 18.11 -5.72
N ALA A 285 -5.77 19.33 -5.74
CA ALA A 285 -6.27 20.02 -4.55
C ALA A 285 -7.42 19.23 -3.90
N ALA A 286 -8.40 18.79 -4.70
CA ALA A 286 -9.51 17.97 -4.22
C ALA A 286 -9.06 16.60 -3.70
N PHE A 287 -8.05 15.97 -4.32
CA PHE A 287 -7.46 14.74 -3.79
C PHE A 287 -6.82 14.96 -2.41
N ARG A 288 -6.00 16.01 -2.26
CA ARG A 288 -5.38 16.36 -0.97
C ARG A 288 -6.42 16.57 0.13
N GLU A 289 -7.49 17.30 -0.17
CA GLU A 289 -8.59 17.53 0.77
C GLU A 289 -9.30 16.22 1.15
N ARG A 290 -9.65 15.38 0.17
CA ARG A 290 -10.28 14.06 0.39
C ARG A 290 -9.43 13.15 1.27
N VAL A 291 -8.12 13.13 1.04
CA VAL A 291 -7.14 12.35 1.82
C VAL A 291 -7.04 12.90 3.24
N ALA A 292 -6.87 14.21 3.41
CA ALA A 292 -6.78 14.86 4.73
C ALA A 292 -8.05 14.66 5.57
N ALA A 293 -9.24 14.69 4.95
CA ALA A 293 -10.51 14.44 5.62
C ALA A 293 -10.72 12.95 5.99
N SER A 294 -9.95 12.04 5.37
CA SER A 294 -10.13 10.59 5.53
C SER A 294 -9.07 9.93 6.40
N LEU A 295 -7.90 10.54 6.55
CA LEU A 295 -6.81 10.04 7.38
C LEU A 295 -6.76 10.81 8.71
N PRO A 296 -7.15 10.19 9.83
CA PRO A 296 -7.11 10.85 11.14
C PRO A 296 -5.69 11.07 11.67
N ASP A 297 -4.67 10.39 11.11
CA ASP A 297 -3.26 10.52 11.52
C ASP A 297 -2.44 11.35 10.51
N LYS A 298 -1.85 12.44 11.01
CA LYS A 298 -0.93 13.32 10.25
C LYS A 298 0.32 12.58 9.77
N ARG A 299 0.72 11.48 10.41
CA ARG A 299 1.88 10.66 9.97
C ARG A 299 1.61 9.92 8.67
N ALA A 300 0.38 9.44 8.47
CA ALA A 300 -0.01 8.81 7.22
C ALA A 300 0.04 9.84 6.07
N MET A 301 -0.45 11.06 6.29
CA MET A 301 -0.33 12.17 5.32
C MET A 301 1.13 12.49 4.95
N ALA A 302 2.03 12.52 5.94
CA ALA A 302 3.45 12.83 5.72
C ALA A 302 4.18 11.81 4.82
N ALA A 303 3.71 10.57 4.76
CA ALA A 303 4.27 9.56 3.85
C ALA A 303 3.88 9.79 2.37
N PHE A 304 2.80 10.54 2.10
CA PHE A 304 2.27 10.78 0.75
C PHE A 304 2.67 12.12 0.15
N GLU A 305 2.87 13.13 0.99
CA GLU A 305 3.20 14.48 0.52
C GLU A 305 4.38 14.51 -0.49
N PRO A 306 5.48 13.73 -0.31
CA PRO A 306 6.57 13.74 -1.28
C PRO A 306 6.16 13.29 -2.68
N ASN A 307 5.27 12.31 -2.80
CA ASN A 307 4.79 11.83 -4.10
C ASN A 307 3.90 12.88 -4.78
N LEU A 308 3.05 13.57 -4.01
CA LEU A 308 2.21 14.64 -4.52
C LEU A 308 3.01 15.87 -4.96
N VAL A 309 4.02 16.24 -4.18
CA VAL A 309 4.96 17.31 -4.55
C VAL A 309 5.70 16.95 -5.84
N ARG A 310 6.12 15.69 -5.98
CA ARG A 310 6.78 15.21 -7.22
C ARG A 310 5.85 15.26 -8.43
N GLU A 311 4.60 14.80 -8.29
CA GLU A 311 3.60 14.87 -9.36
C GLU A 311 3.31 16.32 -9.77
N TYR A 312 3.26 17.24 -8.79
CA TYR A 312 3.08 18.67 -9.06
C TYR A 312 4.27 19.29 -9.80
N ASP A 313 5.50 19.02 -9.35
CA ASP A 313 6.71 19.49 -10.04
C ASP A 313 6.76 18.98 -11.49
N GLN A 314 6.37 17.71 -11.71
CA GLN A 314 6.25 17.16 -13.06
C GLN A 314 5.19 17.88 -13.90
N LEU A 315 4.02 18.19 -13.33
CA LEU A 315 2.96 18.92 -14.01
C LEU A 315 3.40 20.33 -14.40
N VAL A 316 4.09 21.04 -13.51
CA VAL A 316 4.62 22.39 -13.76
C VAL A 316 5.62 22.36 -14.91
N ARG A 317 6.61 21.46 -14.86
CA ARG A 317 7.61 21.32 -15.92
C ARG A 317 7.00 20.94 -17.27
N LEU A 318 5.99 20.06 -17.26
CA LEU A 318 5.23 19.72 -18.46
C LEU A 318 4.53 20.96 -19.03
N GLY A 319 3.87 21.76 -18.19
CA GLY A 319 3.23 23.00 -18.62
C GLY A 319 4.22 24.03 -19.18
N GLU A 320 5.38 24.20 -18.54
CA GLU A 320 6.46 25.07 -19.04
C GLU A 320 6.99 24.62 -20.40
N ASN A 321 7.28 23.33 -20.57
CA ASN A 321 7.75 22.77 -21.83
C ASN A 321 6.70 22.94 -22.94
N GLN A 322 5.43 22.69 -22.66
CA GLN A 322 4.39 22.83 -23.66
C GLN A 322 4.13 24.30 -24.07
N ARG A 323 4.22 25.26 -23.13
CA ARG A 323 4.20 26.70 -23.47
C ARG A 323 5.38 27.09 -24.36
N ALA A 324 6.57 26.55 -24.09
CA ALA A 324 7.74 26.76 -24.94
C ALA A 324 7.56 26.18 -26.35
N LEU A 325 6.96 24.98 -26.47
CA LEU A 325 6.59 24.39 -27.78
C LEU A 325 5.63 25.30 -28.56
N VAL A 326 4.58 25.81 -27.91
CA VAL A 326 3.62 26.73 -28.53
C VAL A 326 4.32 28.00 -29.04
N ASP A 327 5.23 28.58 -28.26
CA ASP A 327 6.01 29.75 -28.68
C ASP A 327 6.87 29.45 -29.93
N VAL A 328 7.58 28.32 -29.95
CA VAL A 328 8.38 27.94 -31.12
C VAL A 328 7.49 27.68 -32.35
N TYR A 329 6.32 27.06 -32.19
CA TYR A 329 5.36 26.91 -33.30
C TYR A 329 4.89 28.27 -33.84
N LYS A 330 4.57 29.23 -32.96
CA LYS A 330 4.23 30.62 -33.38
C LYS A 330 5.37 31.22 -34.21
N ARG A 331 6.62 31.10 -33.74
CA ARG A 331 7.80 31.61 -34.45
C ARG A 331 8.03 30.94 -35.80
N VAL A 332 7.78 29.64 -35.95
CA VAL A 332 7.84 28.94 -37.25
C VAL A 332 6.78 29.50 -38.21
N LEU A 333 5.54 29.67 -37.74
CA LEU A 333 4.45 30.21 -38.55
C LEU A 333 4.68 31.68 -38.93
N ASP A 334 5.23 32.49 -38.03
CA ASP A 334 5.58 33.88 -38.29
C ASP A 334 6.74 34.02 -39.27
N PHE A 335 7.76 33.17 -39.15
CA PHE A 335 8.84 33.08 -40.12
C PHE A 335 8.30 32.74 -41.52
N ALA A 336 7.48 31.68 -41.63
CA ALA A 336 6.83 31.29 -42.88
C ALA A 336 5.95 32.41 -43.46
N SER A 337 5.20 33.11 -42.62
CA SER A 337 4.36 34.25 -43.01
C SER A 337 5.20 35.42 -43.55
N SER A 338 6.37 35.68 -42.96
CA SER A 338 7.28 36.75 -43.38
C SER A 338 8.02 36.46 -44.69
N ARG A 339 7.98 35.20 -45.13
CA ARG A 339 8.61 34.67 -46.36
C ARG A 339 7.59 34.09 -47.33
N LEU A 340 6.34 34.53 -47.23
CA LEU A 340 5.27 34.05 -48.10
C LEU A 340 5.65 34.28 -49.57
N GLY A 341 5.57 33.23 -50.38
CA GLY A 341 5.99 33.23 -51.79
C GLY A 341 7.49 33.04 -52.04
N ALA A 342 8.34 33.18 -51.03
CA ALA A 342 9.77 32.87 -51.10
C ALA A 342 10.10 31.42 -50.69
N ILE A 343 9.18 30.75 -50.00
CA ILE A 343 9.26 29.31 -49.69
C ILE A 343 8.32 28.57 -50.63
N GLN A 344 8.81 27.54 -51.31
CA GLN A 344 8.04 26.74 -52.26
C GLN A 344 8.12 25.25 -51.92
N ILE A 345 7.20 24.46 -52.47
CA ILE A 345 7.27 23.00 -52.39
C ILE A 345 7.75 22.47 -53.74
N GLN A 346 8.89 21.77 -53.74
CA GLN A 346 9.43 21.06 -54.91
C GLN A 346 9.85 19.66 -54.49
N ASP A 347 9.51 18.65 -55.29
CA ASP A 347 9.80 17.23 -55.00
C ASP A 347 9.42 16.82 -53.56
N ASN A 348 8.27 17.33 -53.09
CA ASN A 348 7.79 17.15 -51.71
C ASN A 348 8.80 17.62 -50.65
N ARG A 349 9.52 18.72 -50.88
CA ARG A 349 10.43 19.36 -49.93
C ARG A 349 10.21 20.87 -49.92
N LEU A 350 10.46 21.51 -48.78
CA LEU A 350 10.49 22.96 -48.70
C LEU A 350 11.78 23.46 -49.37
N MET A 351 11.63 24.29 -50.39
CA MET A 351 12.71 24.97 -51.08
C MET A 351 12.75 26.42 -50.61
N PHE A 352 13.95 26.88 -50.27
CA PHE A 352 14.21 28.23 -49.80
C PHE A 352 15.05 28.96 -50.84
N ASN A 353 14.71 30.22 -51.11
CA ASN A 353 15.46 31.05 -52.05
C ASN A 353 16.81 31.54 -51.49
N ASP A 354 16.95 31.55 -50.15
CA ASP A 354 18.14 31.98 -49.43
C ASP A 354 18.59 30.92 -48.43
N GLU A 355 19.90 30.68 -48.38
CA GLU A 355 20.55 29.80 -47.42
C GLU A 355 20.36 30.31 -45.97
N ALA A 356 20.32 31.63 -45.77
CA ALA A 356 20.07 32.19 -44.45
C ALA A 356 18.68 31.83 -43.91
N ASP A 357 17.66 31.87 -44.77
CA ASP A 357 16.29 31.48 -44.42
C ASP A 357 16.20 29.98 -44.10
N LEU A 358 16.91 29.13 -44.86
CA LEU A 358 17.02 27.69 -44.57
C LEU A 358 17.65 27.45 -43.19
N GLN A 359 18.72 28.17 -42.83
CA GLN A 359 19.38 28.05 -41.53
C GLN A 359 18.46 28.45 -40.38
N VAL A 360 17.70 29.55 -40.52
CA VAL A 360 16.72 30.00 -39.52
C VAL A 360 15.62 28.95 -39.34
N PHE A 361 15.07 28.43 -40.45
CA PHE A 361 14.04 27.39 -40.39
C PHE A 361 14.55 26.12 -39.68
N ASN A 362 15.74 25.65 -40.06
CA ASN A 362 16.36 24.48 -39.44
C ASN A 362 16.61 24.69 -37.94
N ALA A 363 17.01 25.88 -37.52
CA ALA A 363 17.21 26.21 -36.10
C ALA A 363 15.91 26.20 -35.30
N LEU A 364 14.79 26.62 -35.91
CA LEU A 364 13.47 26.54 -35.27
C LEU A 364 12.96 25.09 -35.20
N VAL A 365 13.11 24.32 -36.27
CA VAL A 365 12.75 22.89 -36.26
C VAL A 365 13.58 22.12 -35.22
N ALA A 366 14.87 22.41 -35.09
CA ALA A 366 15.72 21.82 -34.05
C ALA A 366 15.22 22.13 -32.63
N GLN A 367 14.72 23.35 -32.38
CA GLN A 367 14.10 23.72 -31.11
C GLN A 367 12.82 22.92 -30.84
N VAL A 368 11.95 22.75 -31.85
CA VAL A 368 10.76 21.89 -31.73
C VAL A 368 11.17 20.47 -31.36
N THR A 369 12.10 19.86 -32.09
CA THR A 369 12.57 18.50 -31.82
C THR A 369 13.10 18.35 -30.41
N LYS A 370 13.96 19.28 -29.96
CA LYS A 370 14.52 19.26 -28.60
C LYS A 370 13.44 19.31 -27.53
N LEU A 371 12.46 20.22 -27.68
CA LEU A 371 11.38 20.36 -26.71
C LEU A 371 10.45 19.13 -26.71
N SER A 372 10.20 18.51 -27.87
CA SER A 372 9.43 17.26 -27.97
C SER A 372 10.16 16.06 -27.33
N GLU A 373 11.49 16.01 -27.43
CA GLU A 373 12.32 15.03 -26.72
C GLU A 373 12.25 15.22 -25.21
N GLU A 374 12.34 16.48 -24.74
CA GLU A 374 12.16 16.83 -23.33
C GLU A 374 10.76 16.46 -22.82
N GLU A 375 9.70 16.71 -23.60
CA GLU A 375 8.34 16.29 -23.24
C GLU A 375 8.24 14.76 -23.12
N SER A 376 8.82 14.03 -24.06
CA SER A 376 8.87 12.57 -24.05
C SER A 376 9.61 12.04 -22.82
N ALA A 377 10.72 12.69 -22.43
CA ALA A 377 11.46 12.36 -21.21
C ALA A 377 10.62 12.65 -19.96
N LEU A 378 9.94 13.80 -19.87
CA LEU A 378 9.07 14.14 -18.74
C LEU A 378 7.90 13.15 -18.58
N ARG A 379 7.37 12.64 -19.70
CA ARG A 379 6.34 11.59 -19.69
C ARG A 379 6.90 10.21 -19.32
N GLY A 380 8.14 9.88 -19.75
CA GLY A 380 8.83 8.61 -19.48
C GLY A 380 9.38 8.46 -18.06
N ASP A 381 9.91 9.54 -17.47
CA ASP A 381 10.48 9.55 -16.11
C ASP A 381 9.44 9.27 -15.01
N GLY A 382 8.15 9.49 -15.31
CA GLY A 382 7.04 9.08 -14.43
C GLY A 382 6.88 7.56 -14.29
N GLY A 383 7.33 6.78 -15.28
CA GLY A 383 7.22 5.32 -15.34
C GLY A 383 8.47 4.58 -14.86
N GLN A 384 9.67 4.96 -15.32
CA GLN A 384 10.90 4.18 -15.08
C GLN A 384 11.49 4.34 -13.67
N ARG A 385 11.32 5.49 -13.01
CA ARG A 385 11.77 5.64 -11.60
C ARG A 385 10.99 4.78 -10.61
N LYS A 386 9.76 4.35 -10.95
CA LYS A 386 8.93 3.49 -10.07
C LYS A 386 9.43 2.04 -10.01
N GLU A 387 10.12 1.55 -11.04
CA GLU A 387 10.73 0.21 -11.03
C GLU A 387 12.03 0.16 -10.22
N ALA A 388 12.84 1.22 -10.30
CA ALA A 388 14.10 1.30 -9.56
C ALA A 388 13.91 1.48 -8.04
N GLU A 389 12.89 2.23 -7.61
CA GLU A 389 12.61 2.45 -6.18
C GLU A 389 11.77 1.32 -5.54
N GLY A 390 11.05 0.54 -6.35
CA GLY A 390 10.29 -0.64 -5.90
C GLY A 390 11.12 -1.92 -5.77
N ALA A 391 12.24 -2.02 -6.49
CA ALA A 391 13.18 -3.15 -6.42
C ALA A 391 14.27 -2.99 -5.35
N GLY A 392 14.33 -1.82 -4.69
CA GLY A 392 15.39 -1.46 -3.74
C GLY A 392 15.02 -1.48 -2.26
N LYS A 393 13.90 -2.10 -1.85
CA LYS A 393 13.52 -2.23 -0.43
C LYS A 393 13.07 -3.63 -0.05
#